data_AF-A0A645GU81-F1
#
_entry.id   AF-A0A645GU81-F1
#
_cell.length_a   1.000
_cell.length_b   1.000
_cell.length_c   1.000
_cell.angle_alpha   90.00
_cell.angle_beta   90.00
_cell.angle_gamma   90.00
#
_symmetry.space_group_name_H-M   'P 1'
#
loop_
_entity.id
_entity.type
_entity.pdbx_description
1 polymer ?
#
loop_
_entity_poly.entity_id
_entity_poly.type
_entity_poly.pdbx_seq_one_letter_code
_entity_poly.pdbx_strand_id
1 'polypeptide(L)' 'MVHHKVLSEVLTEAVNEGYSITGLIRSPLLGPKGNTEFLVNLRLPYAETKPVEEWIEPLFAENTSLPSDIPLAD' A
#
# COMPACT_ATOMS: atom_id res chain seq x y z
N MET A 1 -2.58 -11.30 -4.10
CA MET A 1 -2.72 -11.06 -5.56
C MET A 1 -3.91 -10.16 -5.90
N VAL A 2 -5.16 -10.48 -5.52
CA VAL A 2 -6.32 -9.63 -5.89
C VAL A 2 -6.22 -8.18 -5.37
N HIS A 3 -5.81 -7.97 -4.11
CA HIS A 3 -5.66 -6.63 -3.55
C HIS A 3 -4.60 -5.79 -4.25
N HIS A 4 -3.47 -6.40 -4.64
CA HIS A 4 -2.41 -5.73 -5.40
C HIS A 4 -2.94 -5.23 -6.75
N LYS A 5 -3.63 -6.11 -7.50
CA LYS A 5 -4.26 -5.74 -8.77
C LYS A 5 -5.26 -4.59 -8.63
N VAL A 6 -6.15 -4.66 -7.65
CA VAL A 6 -7.16 -3.61 -7.40
C VAL A 6 -6.48 -2.28 -7.08
N LEU A 7 -5.44 -2.28 -6.23
CA LEU A 7 -4.70 -1.07 -5.90
C LEU A 7 -3.99 -0.50 -7.13
N SER A 8 -3.32 -1.35 -7.91
CA SER A 8 -2.60 -0.93 -9.12
C SER A 8 -3.54 -0.26 -10.12
N GLU A 9 -4.70 -0.86 -10.39
CA GLU A 9 -5.71 -0.29 -11.32
C GLU A 9 -6.27 1.04 -10.79
N VAL A 10 -6.78 1.08 -9.56
CA VAL A 10 -7.42 2.27 -9.00
C VAL A 10 -6.45 3.44 -8.86
N LEU A 11 -5.23 3.19 -8.40
CA LEU A 11 -4.23 4.25 -8.19
C LEU A 11 -3.64 4.75 -9.50
N THR A 12 -3.47 3.88 -10.50
CA THR A 12 -3.04 4.29 -11.84
C THR A 12 -4.08 5.20 -12.48
N GLU A 13 -5.37 4.86 -12.39
CA GLU A 13 -6.42 5.73 -12.93
C GLU A 13 -6.52 7.07 -12.19
N ALA A 14 -6.37 7.09 -10.86
CA ALA A 14 -6.32 8.35 -10.12
C ALA A 14 -5.16 9.26 -10.61
N VAL A 15 -3.98 8.70 -10.87
CA VAL A 15 -2.85 9.48 -11.43
C VAL A 15 -3.17 9.96 -12.86
N ASN A 16 -3.78 9.12 -13.70
CA ASN A 16 -4.20 9.50 -15.06
C ASN A 16 -5.25 10.62 -15.06
N GLU A 17 -6.12 10.68 -14.05
CA GLU A 17 -7.09 11.75 -13.83
C GLU A 17 -6.48 13.04 -13.25
N GLY A 18 -5.17 13.03 -12.93
CA GLY A 18 -4.43 14.19 -12.46
C GLY A 18 -4.32 14.31 -10.94
N TYR A 19 -4.61 13.25 -10.18
CA TYR A 19 -4.37 13.21 -8.73
C TYR A 19 -2.93 12.81 -8.40
N SER A 20 -2.42 13.34 -7.29
CA SER A 20 -1.18 12.85 -6.66
C SER A 20 -1.49 12.01 -5.43
N ILE A 21 -0.83 10.86 -5.33
CA ILE A 21 -0.88 10.04 -4.12
C ILE A 21 0.08 10.64 -3.09
N THR A 22 -0.40 10.91 -1.89
CA THR A 22 0.40 11.48 -0.79
C THR A 22 0.44 10.60 0.45
N GLY A 23 -0.35 9.53 0.47
CA GLY A 23 -0.34 8.52 1.51
C GLY A 23 -1.17 7.31 1.09
N LEU A 24 -0.75 6.12 1.49
CA LEU A 24 -1.47 4.86 1.29
C LEU A 24 -1.19 3.94 2.48
N ILE A 25 -2.25 3.44 3.11
CA ILE A 25 -2.16 2.48 4.21
C ILE A 25 -3.19 1.37 4.05
N ARG A 26 -2.92 0.22 4.66
CA ARG A 26 -3.98 -0.75 4.98
C ARG A 26 -4.85 -0.17 6.09
N SER A 27 -6.16 -0.25 5.94
CA SER A 27 -7.10 0.17 6.99
C SER A 27 -6.85 -0.65 8.27
N PRO A 28 -6.89 -0.03 9.46
CA PRO A 28 -6.84 -0.78 10.72
C PRO A 28 -8.12 -1.58 10.98
N LEU A 29 -9.19 -1.31 10.22
CA LEU A 29 -10.47 -2.00 10.31
C LEU A 29 -10.70 -2.87 9.08
N LEU A 30 -11.39 -3.99 9.28
CA LEU A 30 -11.92 -4.79 8.19
C LEU A 30 -13.28 -4.26 7.78
N GLY A 31 -13.52 -4.27 6.47
CA GLY A 31 -14.82 -3.97 5.90
C GLY A 31 -15.85 -5.08 6.16
N PRO A 32 -17.08 -4.89 5.67
CA PRO A 32 -18.12 -5.91 5.75
C PRO A 32 -17.63 -7.26 5.24
N LYS A 33 -17.99 -8.33 5.95
CA LYS A 33 -17.56 -9.72 5.66
C LYS A 33 -16.04 -9.97 5.80
N GLY A 34 -15.32 -9.09 6.51
CA GLY A 34 -13.89 -9.27 6.77
C GLY A 34 -13.00 -8.84 5.60
N ASN A 35 -13.51 -8.04 4.66
CA ASN A 35 -12.73 -7.55 3.53
C ASN A 35 -11.59 -6.64 4.02
N THR A 36 -10.38 -6.86 3.50
CA THR A 36 -9.29 -5.92 3.72
C THR A 36 -9.58 -4.62 2.98
N GLU A 37 -9.52 -3.49 3.69
CA GLU A 37 -9.71 -2.16 3.13
C GLU A 37 -8.39 -1.39 3.11
N PHE A 38 -8.31 -0.39 2.24
CA PHE A 38 -7.15 0.49 2.08
C PHE A 38 -7.61 1.93 2.08
N LEU A 39 -6.78 2.81 2.65
CA LEU A 39 -7.03 4.24 2.71
C LEU A 39 -5.95 4.96 1.91
N VAL A 40 -6.36 5.76 0.94
CA VAL A 40 -5.49 6.57 0.09
C VAL A 40 -5.75 8.06 0.33
N ASN A 41 -4.68 8.84 0.44
CA ASN A 41 -4.76 10.31 0.48
C ASN A 41 -4.37 10.88 -0.90
N LEU A 42 -5.34 11.47 -1.59
CA LEU A 42 -5.18 12.05 -2.92
C LEU A 42 -5.17 13.57 -2.86
N ARG A 43 -4.38 14.21 -3.73
CA ARG A 43 -4.29 15.67 -3.85
C ARG A 43 -4.50 16.12 -5.29
N LEU A 44 -5.15 17.27 -5.45
CA LEU A 44 -5.26 18.02 -6.71
C LEU A 44 -4.68 19.46 -6.55
N PRO A 45 -4.15 20.07 -7.63
CA PRO A 45 -3.81 19.42 -8.91
C PRO A 45 -2.60 18.49 -8.74
N TYR A 46 -2.28 17.73 -9.77
CA TYR A 46 -1.10 16.86 -9.79
C TYR A 46 0.18 17.64 -9.41
N ALA A 47 0.87 17.12 -8.40
CA ALA A 47 2.27 17.34 -8.08
C ALA A 47 3.03 16.01 -8.18
N GLU A 48 4.34 16.09 -8.37
CA GLU A 48 5.20 14.90 -8.44
C GLU A 48 4.99 13.98 -7.22
N THR A 49 4.80 12.69 -7.50
CA THR A 49 4.66 11.63 -6.50
C THR A 49 5.48 10.43 -6.94
N LYS A 50 5.85 9.57 -5.99
CA LYS A 50 6.51 8.30 -6.29
C LYS A 50 5.60 7.41 -7.18
N PRO A 51 6.18 6.55 -8.03
CA PRO A 51 5.43 5.60 -8.85
C PRO A 51 4.41 4.78 -8.04
N VAL A 52 3.30 4.41 -8.69
CA VAL A 52 2.19 3.65 -8.07
C VAL A 52 2.70 2.40 -7.36
N GLU A 53 3.59 1.63 -7.99
CA GLU A 53 4.11 0.39 -7.43
C GLU A 53 4.88 0.61 -6.12
N GLU A 54 5.61 1.72 -6.00
CA GLU A 54 6.34 2.06 -4.77
C GLU A 54 5.39 2.41 -3.61
N TRP A 55 4.13 2.76 -3.89
CA TRP A 55 3.09 2.88 -2.85
C TRP A 55 2.57 1.52 -2.41
N ILE A 56 2.50 0.55 -3.31
CA ILE A 56 1.82 -0.72 -3.12
C ILE A 56 2.73 -1.75 -2.45
N GLU A 57 3.97 -1.90 -2.91
CA GLU A 57 4.91 -2.93 -2.44
C GLU A 57 5.06 -2.98 -0.91
N PRO A 58 5.22 -1.86 -0.18
CA PRO A 58 5.37 -1.89 1.28
C PRO A 58 4.16 -2.51 2.02
N LEU A 59 2.96 -2.52 1.41
CA LEU A 59 1.75 -3.08 2.04
C LEU A 59 1.72 -4.61 2.05
N PHE A 60 2.64 -5.25 1.32
CA PHE A 60 2.71 -6.70 1.17
C PHE A 60 4.05 -7.29 1.63
N ALA A 61 5.00 -6.45 2.08
CA ALA A 61 6.35 -6.87 2.46
C ALA A 61 6.45 -7.64 3.80
N GLU A 62 5.35 -7.85 4.53
CA GLU A 62 5.37 -8.63 5.77
C GLU A 62 5.32 -10.14 5.52
N ASN A 63 6.50 -10.71 5.24
CA ASN A 63 6.87 -12.09 5.60
C ASN A 63 8.38 -12.37 5.55
N THR A 64 9.24 -11.38 5.82
CA THR A 64 10.64 -11.69 6.17
C THR A 64 10.73 -11.77 7.68
N SER A 65 10.57 -12.99 8.20
CA SER A 65 10.91 -13.36 9.58
C SER A 65 12.22 -12.70 10.01
N LEU A 66 12.23 -12.06 11.18
CA LEU A 66 13.48 -11.82 11.91
C LEU A 66 14.25 -13.16 11.94
N PRO A 67 15.54 -13.20 11.57
CA PRO A 67 16.31 -14.43 11.66
C PRO A 67 16.24 -14.94 13.11
N SER A 68 15.80 -16.19 13.27
CA SER A 68 15.72 -16.90 14.54
C SER A 68 17.09 -17.17 15.19
N ASP A 69 18.17 -16.75 14.52
CA ASP A 69 19.56 -17.03 14.89
C ASP A 69 20.22 -15.81 15.53
N ILE A 70 19.56 -15.16 16.49
CA ILE A 70 20.31 -14.37 17.48
C ILE A 70 20.78 -15.38 18.53
N PRO A 71 22.07 -15.75 18.57
CA PRO A 71 22.55 -16.58 19.66
C PRO A 71 22.31 -15.82 20.97
N LEU A 72 21.73 -16.50 21.97
CA LEU A 72 21.83 -16.03 23.35
C LEU A 72 23.32 -15.86 23.63
N ALA A 73 23.74 -14.63 23.94
CA ALA A 73 25.07 -14.41 24.46
C ALA A 73 25.22 -15.23 25.75
N ASP A 74 26.31 -15.99 25.84
CA ASP A 74 26.70 -16.77 27.04
C ASP A 74 26.86 -15.89 28.29
#